data_AF-A0A1F7GLY5-F1
#
_entry.id   AF-A0A1F7GLY5-F1
#
_cell.length_a   1.000
_cell.length_b   1.000
_cell.length_c   1.000
_cell.angle_alpha   90.00
_cell.angle_beta   90.00
_cell.angle_gamma   90.00
#
_symmetry.space_group_name_H-M   'P 1'
#
loop_
_entity.id
_entity.type
_entity.pdbx_description
1 polymer ?
#
loop_
_entity_poly.entity_id
_entity_poly.type
_entity_poly.pdbx_seq_one_letter_code
_entity_poly.pdbx_strand_id
1 'polypeptide(L)'
;MAWIKFTNVNKRREERLTVTRSGALGFPSQFYLDNNVKDYKYTVLYFDQDQMKVALQFSNDDNEKDKISIIHSKTGNGGYIQARNFFKSCKLDPGVYVGRYEYSKETDPGIGQLLVIKLKEKSQDEQKENSDPISVAVEAES
;
A
#
# COMPACT_ATOMS: atom_id res chain seq x y z
N MET A 1 24.40 34.04 10.71
CA MET A 1 23.52 33.20 9.88
C MET A 1 24.21 31.86 9.70
N ALA A 2 23.55 30.75 10.08
CA ALA A 2 24.14 29.41 10.03
C ALA A 2 23.54 28.62 8.86
N TRP A 3 24.40 28.11 7.99
CA TRP A 3 23.99 27.27 6.86
C TRP A 3 23.80 25.83 7.34
N ILE A 4 22.66 25.22 6.99
CA ILE A 4 22.37 23.81 7.29
C ILE A 4 22.68 22.99 6.05
N LYS A 5 23.59 22.02 6.17
CA LYS A 5 23.94 21.09 5.09
C LYS A 5 22.77 20.13 4.85
N PHE A 6 22.23 20.13 3.64
CA PHE A 6 21.21 19.15 3.22
C PHE A 6 21.88 17.79 2.99
N THR A 7 21.57 16.81 3.84
CA THR A 7 22.16 15.45 3.80
C THR A 7 21.21 14.40 3.20
N ASN A 8 19.96 14.75 2.93
CA ASN A 8 18.95 13.83 2.41
C ASN A 8 18.98 13.74 0.88
N VAL A 9 20.14 13.40 0.32
CA VAL A 9 20.28 13.16 -1.12
C VAL A 9 19.86 11.71 -1.40
N ASN A 10 18.95 11.51 -2.38
CA ASN A 10 18.64 10.22 -3.00
C ASN A 10 17.93 9.15 -2.14
N LYS A 11 17.17 9.52 -1.10
CA LYS A 11 16.24 8.58 -0.44
C LYS A 11 14.89 8.61 -1.15
N ARG A 12 14.56 7.57 -1.91
CA ARG A 12 13.23 7.38 -2.52
C ARG A 12 12.19 7.25 -1.41
N ARG A 13 11.38 8.30 -1.20
CA ARG A 13 10.29 8.31 -0.22
C ARG A 13 9.00 7.95 -0.95
N GLU A 14 8.61 6.70 -0.85
CA GLU A 14 7.30 6.26 -1.34
C GLU A 14 6.33 6.27 -0.16
N GLU A 15 5.39 7.20 -0.19
CA GLU A 15 4.34 7.36 0.83
C GLU A 15 3.04 6.64 0.45
N ARG A 16 2.95 6.18 -0.81
CA ARG A 16 1.73 5.61 -1.38
C ARG A 16 1.55 4.14 -1.01
N LEU A 17 0.36 3.80 -0.56
CA LEU A 17 -0.04 2.41 -0.31
C LEU A 17 -0.03 1.62 -1.61
N THR A 18 0.50 0.40 -1.59
CA THR A 18 0.60 -0.44 -2.80
C THR A 18 -0.42 -1.56 -2.74
N VAL A 19 -1.24 -1.71 -3.77
CA VAL A 19 -2.06 -2.91 -3.99
C VAL A 19 -1.32 -3.81 -4.96
N THR A 20 -1.01 -5.04 -4.54
CA THR A 20 -0.32 -6.02 -5.39
C THR A 20 -1.33 -6.90 -6.15
N ARG A 21 -0.89 -7.49 -7.26
CA ARG A 21 -1.69 -8.47 -8.04
C ARG A 21 -2.09 -9.71 -7.20
N SER A 22 -1.31 -10.05 -6.18
CA SER A 22 -1.63 -11.15 -5.26
C SER A 22 -2.73 -10.81 -4.24
N GLY A 23 -3.21 -9.57 -4.20
CA GLY A 23 -4.19 -9.09 -3.22
C GLY A 23 -3.57 -8.75 -1.86
N ALA A 24 -2.28 -8.41 -1.82
CA ALA A 24 -1.64 -7.86 -0.62
C ALA A 24 -1.67 -6.33 -0.66
N LEU A 25 -1.75 -5.71 0.52
CA LEU A 25 -1.53 -4.26 0.67
C LEU A 25 -0.14 -4.04 1.25
N GLY A 26 0.74 -3.42 0.47
CA GLY A 26 2.11 -3.08 0.84
C GLY A 26 2.20 -1.70 1.49
N PHE A 27 2.93 -1.65 2.60
CA PHE A 27 3.22 -0.45 3.38
C PHE A 27 4.68 -0.05 3.13
N PRO A 28 4.94 0.90 2.22
CA PRO A 28 6.30 1.34 1.97
C PRO A 28 6.88 2.05 3.20
N SER A 29 8.21 2.14 3.25
CA SER A 29 8.94 2.58 4.45
C SER A 29 8.49 3.95 4.97
N GLN A 30 8.22 4.92 4.07
CA GLN A 30 7.83 6.27 4.49
C GLN A 30 6.43 6.26 5.11
N PHE A 31 5.44 5.64 4.43
CA PHE A 31 4.10 5.44 4.99
C PHE A 31 4.13 4.73 6.35
N TYR A 32 4.95 3.69 6.45
CA TYR A 32 5.07 2.86 7.63
C TYR A 32 5.61 3.64 8.84
N LEU A 33 6.58 4.54 8.61
CA LEU A 33 7.13 5.42 9.64
C LEU A 33 6.17 6.57 9.98
N ASP A 34 5.59 7.24 8.98
CA ASP A 34 4.72 8.42 9.18
C ASP A 34 3.41 8.10 9.93
N ASN A 35 3.01 6.83 9.89
CA ASN A 35 1.80 6.34 10.55
C ASN A 35 2.11 5.42 11.74
N ASN A 36 3.38 5.32 12.15
CA ASN A 36 3.84 4.44 13.24
C ASN A 36 3.31 3.01 13.14
N VAL A 37 3.19 2.48 11.92
CA VAL A 37 2.59 1.15 11.66
C VAL A 37 3.35 0.04 12.40
N LYS A 38 4.63 0.28 12.71
CA LYS A 38 5.48 -0.60 13.52
C LYS A 38 4.93 -0.92 14.89
N ASP A 39 4.23 0.03 15.50
CA ASP A 39 3.71 -0.12 16.85
C ASP A 39 2.40 -0.91 16.90
N TYR A 40 1.87 -1.28 15.73
CA TYR A 40 0.62 -2.02 15.58
C TYR A 40 0.87 -3.46 15.13
N LYS A 41 0.11 -4.39 15.71
CA LYS A 41 0.13 -5.81 15.34
C LYS A 41 -0.92 -6.15 14.30
N TYR A 42 -2.05 -5.45 14.34
CA TYR A 42 -3.23 -5.79 13.58
C TYR A 42 -3.78 -4.59 12.82
N THR A 43 -4.52 -4.89 11.76
CA THR A 43 -5.34 -3.92 11.07
C THR A 43 -6.72 -4.47 10.78
N VAL A 44 -7.72 -3.61 10.77
CA VAL A 44 -9.08 -3.91 10.31
C VAL A 44 -9.30 -3.13 9.01
N LEU A 45 -9.89 -3.81 8.03
CA LEU A 45 -10.22 -3.21 6.73
C LEU A 45 -11.71 -2.90 6.67
N TYR A 46 -12.03 -1.68 6.25
CA TYR A 46 -13.38 -1.25 5.94
C TYR A 46 -13.50 -0.95 4.46
N PHE A 47 -14.66 -1.26 3.88
CA PHE A 47 -14.94 -0.99 2.48
C PHE A 47 -16.19 -0.12 2.35
N ASP A 48 -16.03 1.00 1.66
CA ASP A 48 -17.13 1.83 1.19
C ASP A 48 -17.35 1.49 -0.28
N GLN A 49 -18.43 0.74 -0.54
CA GLN A 49 -18.81 0.29 -1.88
C GLN A 49 -19.31 1.44 -2.76
N ASP A 50 -19.96 2.46 -2.17
CA ASP A 50 -20.53 3.57 -2.92
C ASP A 50 -19.43 4.48 -3.48
N GLN A 51 -18.37 4.68 -2.70
CA GLN A 51 -17.24 5.53 -3.09
C GLN A 51 -16.02 4.75 -3.60
N MET A 52 -16.08 3.41 -3.58
CA MET A 52 -14.97 2.52 -3.92
C MET A 52 -13.70 2.86 -3.11
N LYS A 53 -13.86 2.99 -1.80
CA LYS A 53 -12.76 3.32 -0.87
C LYS A 53 -12.49 2.17 0.09
N VAL A 54 -11.22 1.98 0.42
CA VAL A 54 -10.77 1.05 1.46
C VAL A 54 -10.16 1.86 2.58
N ALA A 55 -10.64 1.65 3.81
CA ALA A 55 -10.05 2.25 4.99
C ALA A 55 -9.30 1.20 5.81
N LEU A 56 -8.14 1.59 6.34
CA LEU A 56 -7.33 0.80 7.23
C LEU A 56 -7.36 1.43 8.62
N GLN A 57 -7.77 0.66 9.60
CA GLN A 57 -7.63 1.00 11.01
C GLN A 57 -6.52 0.14 11.60
N PHE A 58 -5.59 0.73 12.35
CA PHE A 58 -4.53 -0.01 13.01
C PHE A 58 -4.87 -0.21 14.48
N SER A 59 -4.66 -1.43 14.99
CA SER A 59 -5.00 -1.79 16.35
C SER A 59 -4.01 -2.78 16.94
N ASN A 60 -3.94 -2.81 18.26
CA ASN A 60 -3.23 -3.81 19.05
C ASN A 60 -4.18 -4.69 19.86
N ASP A 61 -5.49 -4.54 19.67
CA ASP A 61 -6.48 -5.36 20.36
C ASP A 61 -6.49 -6.78 19.80
N ASP A 62 -6.21 -7.73 20.68
CA ASP A 62 -6.22 -9.14 20.36
C ASP A 62 -7.63 -9.74 20.32
N ASN A 63 -8.65 -9.03 20.79
CA ASN A 63 -10.03 -9.50 20.79
C ASN A 63 -10.81 -9.10 19.53
N GLU A 64 -10.20 -8.28 18.66
CA GLU A 64 -10.81 -7.84 17.41
C GLU A 64 -11.04 -9.04 16.47
N LYS A 65 -12.29 -9.27 16.06
CA LYS A 65 -12.69 -10.51 15.36
C LYS A 65 -12.19 -10.54 13.92
N ASP A 66 -12.27 -9.40 13.24
CA ASP A 66 -11.96 -9.28 11.81
C ASP A 66 -10.55 -8.73 11.56
N LYS A 67 -9.65 -8.95 12.53
CA LYS A 67 -8.29 -8.44 12.51
C LYS A 67 -7.41 -9.19 11.50
N ILE A 68 -6.58 -8.44 10.79
CA ILE A 68 -5.56 -8.95 9.88
C ILE A 68 -4.19 -8.64 10.46
N SER A 69 -3.37 -9.67 10.64
CA SER A 69 -2.00 -9.50 11.12
C SER A 69 -1.15 -8.71 10.14
N ILE A 70 -0.43 -7.72 10.66
CA ILE A 70 0.55 -6.95 9.89
C ILE A 70 1.86 -7.72 9.86
N ILE A 71 2.35 -7.96 8.64
CA ILE A 71 3.63 -8.61 8.43
C ILE A 71 4.68 -7.53 8.27
N HIS A 72 5.46 -7.35 9.33
CA HIS A 72 6.54 -6.37 9.37
C HIS A 72 7.78 -6.89 8.63
N SER A 73 8.45 -6.02 7.88
CA SER A 73 9.71 -6.35 7.22
C SER A 73 10.80 -6.65 8.26
N LYS A 74 11.69 -7.60 7.98
CA LYS A 74 12.83 -7.95 8.85
C LYS A 74 13.76 -6.76 9.11
N THR A 75 13.82 -5.80 8.18
CA THR A 75 14.62 -4.58 8.29
C THR A 75 13.92 -3.47 9.07
N GLY A 76 12.68 -3.67 9.50
CA GLY A 76 11.89 -2.71 10.29
C GLY A 76 11.38 -1.48 9.53
N ASN A 77 11.64 -1.40 8.21
CA ASN A 77 11.33 -0.24 7.38
C ASN A 77 10.26 -0.57 6.35
N GLY A 78 9.08 -0.95 6.81
CA GLY A 78 7.93 -1.30 5.96
C GLY A 78 7.24 -2.57 6.41
N GLY A 79 6.15 -2.88 5.74
CA GLY A 79 5.37 -4.08 6.02
C GLY A 79 4.34 -4.33 4.94
N TYR A 80 3.50 -5.33 5.15
CA TYR A 80 2.35 -5.58 4.31
C TYR A 80 1.30 -6.37 5.07
N ILE A 81 0.09 -6.41 4.52
CA ILE A 81 -0.98 -7.28 4.99
C ILE A 81 -1.48 -8.16 3.85
N GLN A 82 -1.95 -9.35 4.18
CA GLN A 82 -2.61 -10.23 3.23
C GLN A 82 -4.10 -9.93 3.20
N ALA A 83 -4.55 -9.19 2.19
CA ALA A 83 -5.94 -8.74 2.04
C ALA A 83 -6.71 -9.55 0.99
N ARG A 84 -6.21 -10.71 0.56
CA ARG A 84 -6.83 -11.50 -0.51
C ARG A 84 -8.27 -11.89 -0.20
N ASN A 85 -8.55 -12.25 1.05
CA ASN A 85 -9.91 -12.58 1.50
C ASN A 85 -10.82 -11.35 1.45
N PHE A 86 -10.32 -10.17 1.80
CA PHE A 86 -11.06 -8.91 1.70
C PHE A 86 -11.48 -8.63 0.25
N PHE A 87 -10.53 -8.64 -0.70
CA PHE A 87 -10.85 -8.44 -2.11
C PHE A 87 -11.87 -9.46 -2.63
N LYS A 88 -11.73 -10.73 -2.25
CA LYS A 88 -12.67 -11.79 -2.62
C LYS A 88 -14.07 -11.56 -2.03
N SER A 89 -14.17 -11.19 -0.76
CA SER A 89 -15.45 -10.92 -0.08
C SER A 89 -16.17 -9.71 -0.67
N CYS A 90 -15.42 -8.66 -1.05
CA CYS A 90 -15.95 -7.47 -1.69
C CYS A 90 -16.18 -7.64 -3.21
N LYS A 91 -15.92 -8.83 -3.78
CA LYS A 91 -16.02 -9.13 -5.23
C LYS A 91 -15.14 -8.22 -6.10
N LEU A 92 -14.00 -7.79 -5.56
CA LEU A 92 -13.01 -6.97 -6.25
C LEU A 92 -11.91 -7.87 -6.83
N ASP A 93 -11.50 -7.60 -8.07
CA ASP A 93 -10.33 -8.27 -8.66
C ASP A 93 -9.06 -7.49 -8.34
N PRO A 94 -8.15 -8.00 -7.49
CA PRO A 94 -6.90 -7.30 -7.18
C PRO A 94 -6.04 -7.05 -8.42
N GLY A 95 -6.21 -7.83 -9.50
CA GLY A 95 -5.52 -7.63 -10.78
C GLY A 95 -5.92 -6.34 -11.51
N VAL A 96 -7.14 -5.87 -11.33
CA VAL A 96 -7.67 -4.63 -11.92
C VAL A 96 -7.25 -3.41 -11.11
N TYR A 97 -7.18 -3.56 -9.79
CA TYR A 97 -6.83 -2.48 -8.85
C TYR A 97 -5.34 -2.45 -8.49
N VAL A 98 -4.45 -3.13 -9.24
CA VAL A 98 -3.01 -3.09 -8.98
C VAL A 98 -2.46 -1.68 -9.15
N GLY A 99 -1.76 -1.18 -8.14
CA GLY A 99 -1.16 0.15 -8.25
C GLY A 99 -0.70 0.73 -6.94
N ARG A 100 -0.27 2.00 -7.01
CA ARG A 100 0.10 2.82 -5.86
C ARG A 100 -0.97 3.88 -5.66
N TYR A 101 -1.47 3.99 -4.44
CA TYR A 101 -2.58 4.83 -4.08
C TYR A 101 -2.15 5.85 -3.05
N GLU A 102 -2.56 7.10 -3.28
CA GLU A 102 -2.50 8.13 -2.26
C GLU A 102 -3.53 7.82 -1.17
N TYR A 103 -3.17 8.13 0.06
CA TYR A 103 -3.99 7.87 1.23
C TYR A 103 -4.39 9.20 1.88
N SER A 104 -5.59 9.24 2.44
CA SER A 104 -6.07 10.32 3.30
C SER A 104 -6.22 9.81 4.74
N LYS A 105 -5.98 10.69 5.70
CA LYS A 105 -6.32 10.45 7.11
C LYS A 105 -7.72 10.96 7.33
N GLU A 106 -8.63 10.07 7.70
CA GLU A 106 -10.00 10.40 8.09
C GLU A 106 -10.21 9.92 9.53
N THR A 107 -11.03 10.63 10.29
CA THR A 107 -11.39 10.22 11.64
C THR A 107 -12.89 10.02 11.68
N ASP A 108 -13.31 8.81 11.98
CA ASP A 108 -14.71 8.46 12.17
C ASP A 108 -15.06 8.45 13.67
N PRO A 109 -16.20 9.00 14.11
CA PRO A 109 -16.58 9.03 15.53
C PRO A 109 -16.76 7.65 16.17
N GLY A 110 -17.11 6.62 15.38
CA GLY A 110 -17.36 5.27 15.86
C GLY A 110 -16.15 4.34 15.78
N ILE A 111 -15.21 4.61 14.88
CA ILE A 111 -14.05 3.74 14.60
C ILE A 111 -12.73 4.38 15.04
N GLY A 112 -12.63 5.70 14.99
CA GLY A 112 -11.40 6.44 15.26
C GLY A 112 -10.60 6.72 13.99
N GLN A 113 -9.27 6.64 14.07
CA GLN A 113 -8.40 7.04 12.97
C GLN A 113 -8.35 5.98 11.86
N LEU A 114 -8.66 6.43 10.64
CA LEU A 114 -8.73 5.63 9.43
C LEU A 114 -7.75 6.17 8.38
N LEU A 115 -7.00 5.28 7.74
CA LEU A 115 -6.23 5.59 6.54
C LEU A 115 -7.00 5.10 5.33
N VAL A 116 -7.48 6.03 4.51
CA VAL A 116 -8.41 5.76 3.42
C VAL A 116 -7.68 5.85 2.08
N ILE A 117 -7.85 4.83 1.24
CA ILE A 117 -7.42 4.84 -0.16
C ILE A 117 -8.64 4.73 -1.06
N LYS A 118 -8.65 5.50 -2.14
CA LYS A 118 -9.67 5.38 -3.17
C LYS A 118 -9.18 4.46 -4.29
N LEU A 119 -9.86 3.33 -4.48
CA LEU A 119 -9.53 2.40 -5.55
C LEU A 119 -9.93 3.01 -6.90
N LYS A 120 -9.08 2.79 -7.90
CA LYS A 120 -9.32 3.18 -9.28
C LYS A 120 -9.05 1.98 -10.15
N GLU A 121 -9.99 1.66 -11.03
CA GLU A 121 -9.81 0.59 -12.02
C GLU A 121 -8.75 1.04 -13.02
N LYS A 122 -7.73 0.22 -13.23
CA LYS A 122 -6.84 0.42 -14.37
C LYS A 122 -7.45 -0.27 -15.59
N SER A 123 -7.83 0.54 -16.57
CA SER A 123 -8.15 0.04 -17.92
C SER A 123 -6.93 -0.70 -18.48
N GLN A 124 -7.17 -1.79 -19.23
CA GLN A 124 -6.13 -2.72 -19.69
C GLN A 124 -5.01 -2.08 -20.54
N ASP A 125 -5.20 -0.86 -21.05
CA ASP A 125 -4.24 -0.15 -21.89
C ASP A 125 -2.98 0.34 -21.17
N GLU A 126 -3.04 0.68 -19.87
CA GLU A 126 -1.85 1.13 -19.11
C GLU A 126 -0.93 -0.01 -18.65
N GLN A 127 -1.33 -1.27 -18.84
CA GLN A 127 -0.54 -2.43 -18.37
C GLN A 127 0.55 -2.87 -19.36
N LYS A 128 0.53 -2.38 -20.62
CA LYS A 128 1.53 -2.75 -21.64
C LYS A 128 2.80 -1.89 -21.63
N GLU A 129 2.77 -0.72 -21.01
CA GLU A 129 3.89 0.24 -21.10
C GLU A 129 5.03 -0.01 -20.09
N ASN A 130 4.90 -1.00 -19.21
CA ASN A 130 5.95 -1.36 -18.22
C ASN A 130 6.52 -2.77 -18.42
N SER A 131 6.21 -3.45 -19.52
CA SER A 131 6.66 -4.81 -19.79
C SER A 131 7.69 -4.93 -20.90
N ASP A 132 8.30 -3.86 -21.40
CA ASP A 132 9.37 -3.99 -22.39
C ASP A 132 10.61 -4.62 -21.74
N PRO A 133 10.99 -5.87 -22.11
CA PRO A 133 12.33 -6.33 -21.83
C PRO A 133 13.29 -5.50 -22.69
N ILE A 134 14.32 -4.94 -22.06
CA ILE A 134 15.51 -4.44 -22.77
C ILE A 134 16.07 -5.65 -23.55
N SER A 135 15.65 -5.78 -24.79
CA SER A 135 16.19 -6.73 -25.75
C SER A 135 17.42 -6.06 -26.32
N VAL A 136 18.56 -6.25 -25.65
CA VAL A 136 19.86 -5.87 -26.22
C VAL A 136 20.10 -6.80 -27.41
N ALA A 137 19.79 -6.31 -28.60
CA ALA A 137 20.33 -6.86 -29.83
C ALA A 137 21.84 -6.58 -29.84
N VAL A 138 22.65 -7.63 -29.73
CA VAL A 138 24.05 -7.57 -30.16
C VAL A 138 24.10 -8.37 -31.47
N GLU A 139 23.88 -7.67 -32.57
CA GLU A 139 24.24 -8.14 -33.91
C GLU A 139 25.68 -7.69 -34.22
N ALA A 140 26.44 -8.66 -34.76
CA ALA A 140 27.50 -8.56 -35.76
C ALA A 140 28.82 -7.82 -35.43
N GLU A 141 29.92 -8.56 -35.62
CA GLU A 141 30.96 -8.36 -36.66
C GLU A 141 31.82 -9.64 -36.65
N SER A 142 31.68 -10.54 -37.64
CA SER A 142 32.45 -10.64 -38.89
C SER A 142 33.96 -10.77 -38.69
#